data_AF-A0AAD6IW71-F1
#
_entry.id   AF-A0AAD6IW71-F1
#
_cell.length_a   1.000
_cell.length_b   1.000
_cell.length_c   1.000
_cell.angle_alpha   90.00
_cell.angle_beta   90.00
_cell.angle_gamma   90.00
#
_symmetry.space_group_name_H-M   'P 1'
#
loop_
_entity.id
_entity.type
_entity.pdbx_description
1 polymer ?
#
loop_
_entity_poly.entity_id
_entity_poly.type
_entity_poly.pdbx_seq_one_letter_code
_entity_poly.pdbx_strand_id
1 'polypeptide(L)' 'MPVPWETILPFAIVVAMFGISGTGLATSAYVANGYKPKRWALDVWDKQSENTRKLATGKTSRSHAEISNRLLISE' A
#
# COMPACT_ATOMS: atom_id res chain seq x y z
N MET A 1 -28.27 -27.70 -27.24
CA MET A 1 -27.03 -28.26 -26.65
C MET A 1 -26.76 -27.50 -25.36
N PRO A 2 -26.76 -28.17 -24.19
CA PRO A 2 -26.41 -27.52 -22.92
C PRO A 2 -24.99 -26.96 -23.00
N VAL A 3 -24.79 -25.78 -22.41
CA VAL A 3 -23.50 -25.06 -22.43
C VAL A 3 -22.39 -25.96 -21.88
N PRO A 4 -21.22 -26.04 -22.55
CA PRO A 4 -20.11 -26.91 -22.12
C PRO A 4 -19.39 -26.31 -20.90
N TRP A 5 -19.92 -26.57 -19.71
CA TRP A 5 -19.42 -26.12 -18.41
C TRP A 5 -17.97 -26.55 -18.16
N GLU A 6 -17.51 -27.66 -18.74
CA GLU A 6 -16.13 -28.12 -18.67
C GLU A 6 -15.15 -27.10 -19.26
N THR A 7 -15.57 -26.33 -20.26
CA THR A 7 -14.73 -25.27 -20.86
C THR A 7 -14.66 -24.01 -20.01
N ILE A 8 -15.63 -23.81 -19.10
CA ILE A 8 -15.71 -22.63 -18.23
C ILE A 8 -14.88 -22.84 -16.96
N LEU A 9 -14.71 -24.10 -16.52
CA LEU A 9 -13.94 -24.44 -15.32
C LEU A 9 -12.51 -23.86 -15.29
N PRO A 10 -11.69 -23.98 -16.35
CA PRO A 10 -10.35 -23.39 -16.35
C PRO A 10 -10.38 -21.87 -16.18
N PHE A 11 -11.32 -21.19 -16.85
CA PHE A 11 -11.47 -19.74 -16.73
C PHE A 11 -11.99 -19.32 -15.36
N ALA A 12 -12.89 -20.09 -14.75
CA ALA A 12 -13.38 -19.83 -13.41
C ALA A 12 -12.26 -19.93 -12.36
N ILE A 13 -11.38 -20.92 -12.48
CA ILE A 13 -10.21 -21.06 -11.60
C ILE A 13 -9.27 -19.87 -11.77
N VAL A 14 -8.99 -19.46 -13.01
CA VAL A 14 -8.16 -18.28 -13.30
C VAL A 14 -8.76 -17.03 -12.65
N VAL A 15 -10.05 -16.77 -12.87
CA VAL A 15 -10.75 -15.62 -12.27
C VAL A 15 -10.72 -15.68 -10.75
N ALA A 16 -10.92 -16.85 -10.15
CA ALA A 16 -10.85 -17.03 -8.71
C ALA A 16 -9.44 -16.74 -8.17
N MET A 17 -8.39 -17.24 -8.82
CA MET A 17 -7.00 -16.98 -8.45
C MET A 17 -6.63 -15.49 -8.58
N PHE A 18 -7.08 -14.83 -9.65
CA PHE A 18 -6.92 -13.38 -9.81
C PHE A 18 -7.69 -12.60 -8.74
N GLY A 19 -8.90 -13.03 -8.39
CA GLY A 19 -9.68 -12.44 -7.30
C GLY A 19 -8.99 -12.58 -5.94
N ILE A 20 -8.54 -13.79 -5.60
CA ILE A 20 -7.84 -14.07 -4.34
C ILE A 20 -6.52 -13.29 -4.27
N SER A 21 -5.75 -13.26 -5.35
CA SER A 21 -4.48 -12.52 -5.38
C SER A 21 -4.68 -11.01 -5.26
N GLY A 22 -5.65 -10.46 -6.00
CA GLY A 22 -5.98 -9.03 -5.96
C GLY A 22 -6.48 -8.58 -4.58
N THR A 23 -7.40 -9.35 -4.00
CA THR A 23 -7.93 -9.09 -2.66
C THR A 23 -6.88 -9.31 -1.56
N GLY A 24 -6.01 -10.31 -1.71
CA GLY A 24 -4.90 -10.58 -0.80
C GLY A 24 -3.91 -9.41 -0.74
N LEU A 25 -3.52 -8.86 -1.89
CA LEU A 25 -2.65 -7.69 -1.97
C LEU A 25 -3.33 -6.42 -1.44
N ALA A 26 -4.61 -6.20 -1.76
CA ALA A 26 -5.35 -5.05 -1.26
C ALA A 26 -5.50 -5.09 0.28
N THR A 27 -5.84 -6.26 0.82
CA THR A 27 -6.06 -6.46 2.26
C THR A 27 -4.76 -6.34 3.04
N SER A 28 -3.68 -6.96 2.57
CA SER A 28 -2.36 -6.84 3.21
C SER A 28 -1.89 -5.39 3.25
N ALA A 29 -2.04 -4.63 2.17
CA ALA A 29 -1.72 -3.20 2.14
C ALA A 29 -2.62 -2.38 3.09
N TYR A 30 -3.91 -2.72 3.19
CA TYR A 30 -4.84 -2.06 4.10
C TYR A 30 -4.47 -2.27 5.57
N VAL A 31 -4.11 -3.50 5.94
CA VAL A 31 -3.64 -3.83 7.30
C VAL A 31 -2.32 -3.11 7.60
N ALA A 32 -1.37 -3.11 6.67
CA ALA A 32 -0.09 -2.40 6.82
C ALA A 32 -0.25 -0.87 7.02
N ASN A 33 -1.29 -0.28 6.41
CA ASN A 33 -1.62 1.13 6.57
C ASN A 33 -2.38 1.45 7.87
N GLY A 34 -2.54 0.48 8.77
CA GLY A 34 -3.29 0.64 10.02
C GLY A 34 -4.78 0.80 9.78
N TYR A 35 -5.34 -0.01 8.87
CA TYR A 35 -6.75 0.01 8.48
C TYR A 35 -7.18 1.33 7.85
N LYS A 36 -6.26 2.00 7.15
CA LYS A 36 -6.56 3.19 6.36
C LYS A 36 -6.51 2.85 4.88
N PRO A 37 -7.45 3.37 4.07
CA PRO A 37 -7.46 3.14 2.63
C PRO A 37 -6.15 3.66 2.03
N LYS A 38 -5.60 2.90 1.08
CA LYS A 38 -4.40 3.32 0.34
C LYS A 38 -4.74 4.58 -0.46
N ARG A 39 -3.98 5.64 -0.25
CA ARG A 39 -4.05 6.83 -1.10
C ARG A 39 -3.30 6.57 -2.40
N TRP A 40 -3.92 6.90 -3.52
CA TRP A 40 -3.32 6.81 -4.86
C TRP A 40 -2.93 8.22 -5.33
N ALA A 41 -1.96 8.30 -6.25
CA ALA A 41 -1.50 9.55 -6.86
C ALA A 41 -1.05 10.64 -5.86
N LEU A 42 -0.33 10.27 -4.79
CA LEU A 42 0.29 11.27 -3.90
C LEU A 42 1.29 12.14 -4.66
N ASP A 43 1.05 13.44 -4.62
CA ASP A 43 1.98 14.45 -5.10
C ASP A 43 3.13 14.67 -4.09
N VAL A 44 4.06 15.56 -4.45
CA VAL A 44 5.21 15.88 -3.59
C VAL A 44 4.73 16.53 -2.28
N TRP A 45 3.72 17.38 -2.37
CA TRP A 45 3.15 18.08 -1.22
C TRP A 45 2.50 17.13 -0.21
N ASP A 46 1.75 16.13 -0.67
CA ASP A 46 1.12 15.11 0.17
C ASP A 46 2.17 14.28 0.92
N LYS A 47 3.27 13.92 0.25
CA LYS A 47 4.37 13.17 0.87
C LYS A 47 5.05 13.99 1.97
N GLN A 48 5.29 15.27 1.72
CA GLN A 48 5.85 16.19 2.72
C GLN A 48 4.87 16.39 3.89
N SER A 49 3.60 16.63 3.60
CA SER A 49 2.54 16.81 4.60
C SER A 49 2.36 15.57 5.49
N GLU A 50 2.45 14.37 4.91
CA GLU A 50 2.40 13.12 5.67
C GLU A 50 3.61 12.96 6.60
N ASN A 51 4.82 13.29 6.12
CA ASN A 51 6.02 13.26 6.94
C ASN A 51 5.94 14.27 8.10
N THR A 52 5.54 15.51 7.83
CA THR A 52 5.35 16.54 8.87
C THR A 52 4.32 16.11 9.91
N ARG A 53 3.18 15.57 9.48
CA ARG A 53 2.15 15.06 10.39
C ARG A 53 2.67 13.91 11.26
N LYS A 54 3.45 12.99 10.69
CA LYS A 54 4.04 11.86 11.42
C LYS A 54 4.96 12.32 12.55
N LEU A 55 5.73 13.37 12.32
CA LEU A 55 6.61 13.99 13.33
C LEU A 55 5.80 14.66 14.44
N ALA A 56 4.77 15.43 14.08
CA ALA A 56 3.89 16.07 15.05
C ALA A 56 3.15 15.03 15.93
N THR A 57 2.88 13.84 15.38
CA THR A 57 2.24 12.72 16.10
C THR A 57 3.26 11.84 16.85
N GLY A 58 4.56 12.16 16.81
CA GLY A 58 5.63 11.37 17.43
C GLY A 58 5.90 10.01 16.77
N LYS A 59 5.29 9.73 15.61
CA LYS A 59 5.51 8.50 14.81
C LYS A 59 6.62 8.75 13.80
N THR A 60 7.85 8.96 14.27
CA THR A 60 8.99 9.29 13.41
C THR A 60 9.27 8.18 12.39
N SER A 61 9.28 8.55 11.11
CA SER A 61 9.75 7.67 10.03
C SER A 61 11.27 7.74 9.91
N ARG A 62 11.92 6.60 9.65
CA ARG A 62 13.39 6.45 9.57
C ARG A 62 14.10 7.52 8.72
N SER A 63 13.48 8.03 7.65
CA SER A 63 14.10 9.05 6.79
C SER A 63 14.29 10.39 7.50
N HIS A 64 13.45 10.74 8.48
CA HIS A 64 13.58 12.00 9.19
C HIS A 64 14.74 11.95 10.20
N ALA A 65 14.95 10.79 10.84
CA ALA A 65 16.09 10.58 11.74
C ALA A 65 17.43 10.67 10.98
N GLU A 66 17.47 10.21 9.73
CA GLU A 66 18.66 10.33 8.88
C GLU A 66 18.93 11.79 8.47
N ILE A 67 17.89 12.56 8.13
CA ILE A 67 18.02 14.00 7.81
C ILE A 67 18.51 14.78 9.01
N SER A 68 17.95 14.55 10.20
CA SER A 68 18.43 15.20 11.43
C SER A 68 19.90 14.87 11.72
N ASN A 69 20.31 13.60 11.58
CA ASN A 69 21.71 13.21 11.76
C ASN A 69 22.65 13.84 10.72
N ARG A 70 22.20 14.01 9.47
CA ARG A 70 22.99 14.70 8.43
C ARG A 70 23.19 16.17 8.73
N LEU A 71 22.16 16.84 9.26
CA LEU A 71 22.22 18.25 9.62
C LEU A 71 23.06 18.51 10.88
N LEU A 72 23.08 17.57 11.83
CA LEU A 72 23.89 17.67 13.05
C LEU A 72 25.39 17.43 12.84
N ILE A 73 25.80 16.82 11.71
CA ILE A 73 27.21 16.57 11.37
C ILE A 73 27.76 17.66 10.43
N SER A 74 26.89 18.55 9.93
CA SER A 74 27.26 19.64 9.00
C SER A 74 27.49 21.01 9.67
N GLU A 75 27.38 21.11 11.00
CA GLU A 75 27.86 22.23 11.82
C GLU A 75 29.23 21.90 12.45
#